data_AF-A0A1Q6YBW4-F1
#
_entry.id   AF-A0A1Q6YBW4-F1
#
_cell.length_a   1.000
_cell.length_b   1.000
_cell.length_c   1.000
_cell.angle_alpha   90.00
_cell.angle_beta   90.00
_cell.angle_gamma   90.00
#
_symmetry.space_group_name_H-M   'P 1'
#
loop_
_entity.id
_entity.type
_entity.pdbx_description
1 polymer ?
#
loop_
_entity_poly.entity_id
_entity_poly.type
_entity_poly.pdbx_seq_one_letter_code
_entity_poly.pdbx_strand_id
1 'polypeptide(L)'
;MTKVRPIGAIAMLAIFAMAPALIRPVGAQQLSDRAKQMGMKINCMCRGCNMAAGICSHPGGAFSGPCETAKAMLKEVDQHIAKGETDEQILQAFVQEYGTQVYAEPPKSGFSLVAWILPSVYLFVGAGVVIFVIARWRKRTVQLTPSSATGAPVISPELLERARAQVSRETQD
;
A
#
# COMPACT_ATOMS: atom_id res chain seq x y z
N MET A 1 -8.51 76.62 35.04
CA MET A 1 -9.36 75.43 34.81
C MET A 1 -8.84 74.81 33.52
N THR A 2 -8.30 73.59 33.43
CA THR A 2 -8.70 72.30 33.97
C THR A 2 -7.45 71.41 34.16
N LYS A 3 -7.16 70.95 35.39
CA LYS A 3 -6.15 69.93 35.66
C LYS A 3 -6.67 68.59 35.13
N VAL A 4 -6.36 68.25 33.89
CA VAL A 4 -6.56 66.89 33.36
C VAL A 4 -5.66 65.95 34.17
N ARG A 5 -6.28 65.05 34.95
CA ARG A 5 -5.60 64.14 35.87
C ARG A 5 -4.78 63.14 35.03
N PRO A 6 -3.49 62.89 35.34
CA PRO A 6 -2.61 62.03 34.54
C PRO A 6 -3.11 60.58 34.42
N ILE A 7 -4.05 60.20 35.30
CA ILE A 7 -4.77 58.93 35.32
C ILE A 7 -5.56 58.70 34.02
N GLY A 8 -6.14 59.75 33.41
CA GLY A 8 -6.90 59.62 32.16
C GLY A 8 -6.02 59.30 30.95
N ALA A 9 -4.80 59.87 30.91
CA ALA A 9 -3.84 59.62 29.86
C ALA A 9 -3.23 58.22 29.94
N ILE A 10 -2.95 57.73 31.16
CA ILE A 10 -2.42 56.38 31.39
C ILE A 10 -3.48 55.31 31.06
N ALA A 11 -4.74 55.54 31.42
CA ALA A 11 -5.82 54.61 31.08
C ALA A 11 -6.05 54.51 29.56
N MET A 12 -6.00 55.63 28.82
CA MET A 12 -6.10 55.58 27.36
C MET A 12 -4.91 54.87 26.69
N LEU A 13 -3.68 55.10 27.17
CA LEU A 13 -2.49 54.42 26.65
C LEU A 13 -2.52 52.91 26.90
N ALA A 14 -3.00 52.47 28.08
CA ALA A 14 -3.16 51.05 28.40
C ALA A 14 -4.22 50.36 27.51
N ILE A 15 -5.34 51.05 27.25
CA ILE A 15 -6.40 50.54 26.37
C ILE A 15 -5.90 50.47 24.91
N PHE A 16 -5.14 51.46 24.44
CA PHE A 16 -4.56 51.45 23.08
C PHE A 16 -3.48 50.38 22.92
N ALA A 17 -2.70 50.09 23.98
CA ALA A 17 -1.70 49.02 23.97
C ALA A 17 -2.30 47.60 24.04
N MET A 18 -3.48 47.43 24.66
CA MET A 18 -4.19 46.14 24.70
C MET A 18 -5.11 45.90 23.49
N ALA A 19 -5.50 46.95 22.75
CA ALA A 19 -6.34 46.83 21.55
C ALA A 19 -5.79 45.88 20.47
N PRO A 20 -4.48 45.87 20.11
CA PRO A 20 -3.98 44.98 19.06
C PRO A 20 -3.95 43.50 19.48
N ALA A 21 -4.01 43.17 20.78
CA ALA A 21 -3.98 41.78 21.25
C ALA A 21 -5.30 41.02 21.00
N LEU A 22 -6.41 41.74 20.73
CA LEU A 22 -7.71 41.15 20.41
C LEU A 22 -7.96 41.05 18.90
N ILE A 23 -7.12 41.68 18.07
CA ILE A 23 -7.24 41.63 16.62
C ILE A 23 -6.46 40.41 16.12
N ARG A 24 -7.13 39.25 16.10
CA ARG A 24 -6.63 38.12 15.31
C ARG A 24 -6.71 38.50 13.83
N PRO A 25 -5.61 38.45 13.06
CA PRO A 25 -5.67 38.69 11.62
C PRO A 25 -6.57 37.62 10.99
N VAL A 26 -7.78 38.02 10.58
CA VAL A 26 -8.76 37.20 9.86
C VAL A 26 -8.29 36.85 8.43
N GLY A 27 -7.20 37.49 7.95
CA GLY A 27 -6.72 37.40 6.57
C GLY A 27 -5.81 36.22 6.22
N ALA A 28 -5.41 35.38 7.19
CA ALA A 28 -4.69 34.15 6.90
C ALA A 28 -5.63 32.95 7.10
N GLN A 29 -6.51 32.71 6.13
CA GLN A 29 -7.10 31.39 5.93
C GLN A 29 -5.99 30.46 5.43
N GLN A 30 -4.99 30.22 6.28
CA GLN A 30 -4.10 29.10 6.10
C GLN A 30 -4.98 27.88 6.29
N LEU A 31 -5.18 27.15 5.20
CA LEU A 31 -5.83 25.84 5.20
C LEU A 31 -5.49 25.11 6.49
N SER A 32 -6.52 24.69 7.22
CA SER A 32 -6.26 24.09 8.53
C SER A 32 -5.33 22.89 8.38
N ASP A 33 -4.47 22.63 9.36
CA ASP A 33 -3.59 21.45 9.32
C ASP A 33 -4.43 20.17 9.13
N ARG A 34 -5.66 20.16 9.66
CA ARG A 34 -6.65 19.10 9.45
C ARG A 34 -7.10 19.00 7.99
N ALA A 35 -7.42 20.11 7.31
CA ALA A 35 -7.75 20.07 5.88
C ALA A 35 -6.57 19.59 5.03
N LYS A 36 -5.35 19.97 5.36
CA LYS A 36 -4.16 19.45 4.67
C LYS A 36 -3.98 17.95 4.88
N GLN A 37 -4.20 17.45 6.10
CA GLN A 37 -4.19 16.03 6.41
C GLN A 37 -5.28 15.24 5.67
N MET A 38 -6.49 15.78 5.62
CA MET A 38 -7.58 15.22 4.84
C MET A 38 -7.29 15.23 3.35
N GLY A 39 -6.68 16.30 2.84
CA GLY A 39 -6.21 16.40 1.46
C GLY A 39 -5.16 15.37 1.08
N MET A 40 -4.43 14.76 2.02
CA MET A 40 -3.51 13.65 1.72
C MET A 40 -4.24 12.33 1.47
N LYS A 41 -5.46 12.18 1.98
CA LYS A 41 -6.33 11.01 1.74
C LYS A 41 -7.16 11.15 0.44
N ILE A 42 -7.16 12.35 -0.16
CA ILE A 42 -7.96 12.72 -1.32
C ILE A 42 -7.06 13.00 -2.53
N ASN A 43 -7.22 12.23 -3.60
CA ASN A 43 -6.56 12.48 -4.88
C ASN A 43 -7.08 13.78 -5.51
N CYS A 44 -6.18 14.60 -6.04
CA CYS A 44 -6.55 15.82 -6.74
C CYS A 44 -7.19 15.48 -8.09
N MET A 45 -8.36 16.06 -8.37
CA MET A 45 -9.11 15.80 -9.60
C MET A 45 -8.69 16.70 -10.78
N CYS A 46 -7.53 17.36 -10.72
CA CYS A 46 -7.04 18.24 -11.79
C CYS A 46 -6.67 17.49 -13.10
N ARG A 47 -6.56 16.15 -13.06
CA ARG A 47 -6.14 15.25 -14.16
C ARG A 47 -4.76 15.53 -14.76
N GLY A 48 -4.08 16.60 -14.35
CA GLY A 48 -2.72 16.92 -14.78
C GLY A 48 -1.64 16.20 -13.97
N CYS A 49 -1.89 15.95 -12.68
CA CYS A 49 -0.98 15.21 -11.81
C CYS A 49 -1.74 14.13 -11.03
N ASN A 50 -1.11 12.99 -10.80
CA ASN A 50 -1.67 11.90 -10.00
C ASN A 50 -1.20 12.00 -8.54
N MET A 51 -1.45 13.15 -7.89
CA MET A 51 -1.04 13.44 -6.51
C MET A 51 -2.24 13.80 -5.65
N ALA A 52 -2.13 13.55 -4.34
CA ALA A 52 -3.13 13.96 -3.38
C ALA A 52 -3.20 15.49 -3.23
N ALA A 53 -4.40 16.03 -3.02
CA ALA A 53 -4.65 17.47 -2.99
C ALA A 53 -3.82 18.19 -1.90
N GLY A 54 -3.55 17.53 -0.77
CA GLY A 54 -2.80 18.09 0.36
C GLY A 54 -1.29 18.21 0.14
N ILE A 55 -0.72 17.51 -0.85
CA ILE A 55 0.73 17.47 -1.12
C ILE A 55 1.11 17.83 -2.56
N CYS A 56 0.13 18.04 -3.44
CA CYS A 56 0.38 18.46 -4.80
C CYS A 56 1.19 19.77 -4.82
N SER A 57 2.34 19.76 -5.50
CA SER A 57 3.16 20.96 -5.72
C SER A 57 3.81 20.90 -7.10
N HIS A 58 3.61 21.96 -7.89
CA HIS A 58 4.29 22.12 -9.17
C HIS A 58 5.56 22.96 -8.99
N PRO A 59 6.75 22.46 -9.38
CA PRO A 59 7.94 23.30 -9.45
C PRO A 59 7.89 24.19 -10.69
N GLY A 60 8.16 25.49 -10.53
CA GLY A 60 8.40 26.43 -11.64
C GLY A 60 7.48 27.66 -11.69
N GLY A 61 8.08 28.85 -11.66
CA GLY A 61 7.42 30.13 -11.98
C GLY A 61 6.38 30.63 -10.97
N ALA A 62 5.56 31.60 -11.41
CA ALA A 62 4.50 32.23 -10.60
C ALA A 62 3.37 31.27 -10.18
N PHE A 63 3.35 30.05 -10.71
CA PHE A 63 2.39 28.98 -10.39
C PHE A 63 3.01 27.88 -9.51
N SER A 64 4.14 28.17 -8.86
CA SER A 64 4.76 27.21 -7.95
C SER A 64 3.88 26.96 -6.73
N GLY A 65 3.59 25.68 -6.44
CA GLY A 65 2.74 25.26 -5.34
C GLY A 65 1.50 24.45 -5.76
N PRO A 66 0.46 24.38 -4.90
CA PRO A 66 -0.75 23.63 -5.18
C PRO A 66 -1.53 24.24 -6.34
N CYS A 67 -2.07 23.39 -7.22
CA CYS A 67 -2.92 23.84 -8.32
C CYS A 67 -4.25 24.41 -7.80
N GLU A 68 -4.92 25.22 -8.62
CA GLU A 68 -6.21 25.82 -8.25
C GLU A 68 -7.28 24.79 -7.90
N THR A 69 -7.31 23.64 -8.59
CA THR A 69 -8.22 22.53 -8.25
C THR A 69 -7.94 21.99 -6.85
N ALA A 70 -6.68 21.77 -6.49
CA ALA A 70 -6.31 21.30 -5.15
C ALA A 70 -6.69 22.34 -4.08
N LYS A 71 -6.47 23.64 -4.33
CA LYS A 71 -6.89 24.72 -3.42
C LYS A 71 -8.40 24.74 -3.22
N ALA A 72 -9.17 24.58 -4.30
CA ALA A 72 -10.63 24.55 -4.25
C ALA A 72 -11.15 23.35 -3.44
N MET A 73 -10.64 22.15 -3.71
CA MET A 73 -10.99 20.93 -2.96
C MET A 73 -10.62 21.05 -1.49
N LEU A 74 -9.43 21.56 -1.19
CA LEU A 74 -8.98 21.77 0.19
C LEU A 74 -9.85 22.80 0.94
N LYS A 75 -10.30 23.85 0.24
CA LYS A 75 -11.24 24.83 0.80
C LYS A 75 -12.60 24.22 1.10
N GLU A 76 -13.09 23.35 0.23
CA GLU A 76 -14.33 22.59 0.45
C GLU A 76 -14.19 21.68 1.68
N VAL A 77 -13.08 20.94 1.80
CA VAL A 77 -12.76 20.17 3.02
C VAL A 77 -12.79 21.05 4.28
N ASP A 78 -12.17 22.23 4.23
CA ASP A 78 -12.18 23.18 5.37
C ASP A 78 -13.61 23.65 5.72
N GLN A 79 -14.49 23.80 4.73
CA GLN A 79 -15.90 24.13 4.97
C GLN A 79 -16.64 22.99 5.68
N HIS A 80 -16.39 21.74 5.30
CA HIS A 80 -16.98 20.59 5.99
C HIS A 80 -16.42 20.43 7.42
N ILE A 81 -15.12 20.68 7.62
CA ILE A 81 -14.51 20.73 8.95
C ILE A 81 -15.16 21.82 9.81
N ALA A 82 -15.41 23.00 9.24
CA ALA A 82 -16.07 24.11 9.93
C ALA A 82 -17.53 23.79 10.32
N LYS A 83 -18.20 22.90 9.57
CA LYS A 83 -19.53 22.37 9.92
C LYS A 83 -19.49 21.34 11.06
N GLY A 84 -18.31 20.91 11.51
CA GLY A 84 -18.14 19.93 12.58
C GLY A 84 -18.25 18.48 12.11
N GLU A 85 -18.13 18.22 10.80
CA GLU A 85 -18.20 16.87 10.25
C GLU A 85 -16.95 16.04 10.61
N THR A 86 -17.12 14.72 10.70
CA THR A 86 -16.02 13.78 10.93
C THR A 86 -15.26 13.52 9.64
N ASP A 87 -14.02 13.04 9.75
CA ASP A 87 -13.17 12.76 8.60
C ASP A 87 -13.84 11.76 7.62
N GLU A 88 -14.52 10.75 8.15
CA GLU A 88 -15.24 9.74 7.35
C GLU A 88 -16.44 10.36 6.61
N GLN A 89 -17.16 11.29 7.24
CA GLN A 89 -18.29 11.98 6.61
C GLN A 89 -17.81 12.86 5.45
N ILE A 90 -16.71 13.59 5.66
CA ILE A 90 -16.08 14.42 4.62
C ILE A 90 -15.66 13.54 3.44
N LEU A 91 -14.96 12.44 3.72
CA LEU A 91 -14.51 11.52 2.68
C LEU A 91 -15.68 10.90 1.92
N GLN A 92 -16.74 10.51 2.62
CA GLN A 92 -17.94 9.94 2.01
C GLN A 92 -18.66 10.97 1.11
N ALA A 93 -18.73 12.24 1.53
CA ALA A 93 -19.30 13.32 0.73
C ALA A 93 -18.50 13.52 -0.58
N PHE A 94 -17.17 13.56 -0.48
CA PHE A 94 -16.29 13.65 -1.63
C PHE A 94 -16.40 12.42 -2.56
N VAL A 95 -16.57 11.22 -2.02
CA VAL A 95 -16.79 10.01 -2.83
C VAL A 95 -18.14 10.04 -3.54
N GLN A 96 -19.16 10.62 -2.92
CA GLN A 96 -20.48 10.77 -3.53
C GLN A 96 -20.43 11.76 -4.72
N GLU A 97 -19.62 12.81 -4.62
CA GLU A 97 -19.51 13.84 -5.64
C GLU A 97 -18.50 13.50 -6.75
N TYR A 98 -17.30 13.03 -6.39
CA TYR A 98 -16.18 12.77 -7.30
C TYR A 98 -15.99 11.27 -7.63
N GLY A 99 -16.73 10.37 -6.98
CA GLY A 99 -16.62 8.92 -7.17
C GLY A 99 -15.44 8.29 -6.42
N THR A 100 -15.22 6.99 -6.64
CA THR A 100 -14.14 6.23 -5.95
C THR A 100 -12.73 6.65 -6.36
N GLN A 101 -12.58 7.42 -7.44
CA GLN A 101 -11.29 7.94 -7.91
C GLN A 101 -10.71 9.01 -6.98
N VAL A 102 -11.55 9.59 -6.10
CA VAL A 102 -11.12 10.58 -5.10
C VAL A 102 -10.25 9.98 -4.01
N TYR A 103 -10.28 8.66 -3.81
CA TYR A 103 -9.43 8.01 -2.83
C TYR A 103 -7.96 8.06 -3.28
N ALA A 104 -7.08 8.55 -2.40
CA ALA A 104 -5.63 8.45 -2.60
C ALA A 104 -5.16 6.98 -2.57
N GLU A 105 -5.80 6.14 -1.75
CA GLU A 105 -5.52 4.71 -1.64
C GLU A 105 -6.76 3.91 -2.04
N PRO A 106 -6.64 2.86 -2.88
CA PRO A 106 -7.80 2.05 -3.27
C PRO A 106 -8.49 1.50 -2.02
N PRO A 107 -9.81 1.73 -1.85
CA PRO A 107 -10.53 1.35 -0.64
C PRO A 107 -10.42 -0.16 -0.44
N LYS A 108 -10.05 -0.63 0.75
CA LYS A 108 -9.89 -2.06 1.10
C LYS A 108 -11.22 -2.82 1.22
N SER A 109 -12.25 -2.40 0.49
CA SER A 109 -13.60 -2.96 0.56
C SER A 109 -14.08 -3.41 -0.82
N GLY A 110 -14.92 -4.46 -0.85
CA GLY A 110 -15.51 -4.97 -2.09
C GLY A 110 -14.48 -5.64 -3.01
N PHE A 111 -14.49 -5.27 -4.29
CA PHE A 111 -13.65 -5.86 -5.33
C PHE A 111 -12.14 -5.67 -5.05
N SER A 112 -11.74 -4.57 -4.43
CA SER A 112 -10.35 -4.34 -4.06
C SER A 112 -9.80 -5.42 -3.12
N LEU A 113 -10.63 -6.01 -2.26
CA LEU A 113 -10.23 -7.07 -1.33
C LEU A 113 -9.73 -8.32 -2.07
N VAL A 114 -10.32 -8.60 -3.25
CA VAL A 114 -9.92 -9.72 -4.10
C VAL A 114 -8.49 -9.53 -4.59
N ALA A 115 -8.08 -8.30 -4.94
CA ALA A 115 -6.70 -8.01 -5.35
C ALA A 115 -5.68 -8.25 -4.21
N TRP A 116 -6.08 -8.07 -2.96
CA TRP A 116 -5.23 -8.36 -1.79
C TRP A 116 -5.17 -9.85 -1.42
N ILE A 117 -6.28 -10.58 -1.59
CA ILE A 117 -6.39 -12.00 -1.20
C ILE A 117 -5.88 -12.94 -2.29
N LEU A 118 -6.08 -12.58 -3.57
CA LEU A 118 -5.71 -13.38 -4.74
C LEU A 118 -4.27 -13.91 -4.69
N PRO A 119 -3.23 -13.11 -4.40
CA PRO A 119 -1.85 -13.58 -4.39
C PRO A 119 -1.62 -14.73 -3.40
N SER A 120 -2.20 -14.62 -2.21
CA SER A 120 -2.07 -15.65 -1.17
C SER A 120 -2.83 -16.92 -1.57
N VAL A 121 -4.08 -16.78 -2.02
CA VAL A 121 -4.90 -17.93 -2.45
C VAL A 121 -4.23 -18.66 -3.60
N TYR A 122 -3.74 -17.94 -4.61
CA TYR A 122 -3.07 -18.53 -5.75
C TYR A 122 -1.82 -19.30 -5.33
N LEU A 123 -1.02 -18.75 -4.41
CA LEU A 123 0.17 -19.41 -3.88
C LEU A 123 -0.18 -20.72 -3.16
N PHE A 124 -1.14 -20.70 -2.23
CA PHE A 124 -1.51 -21.88 -1.46
C PHE A 124 -2.20 -22.95 -2.31
N VAL A 125 -3.10 -22.55 -3.20
CA VAL A 125 -3.76 -23.48 -4.13
C VAL A 125 -2.74 -24.09 -5.08
N GLY A 126 -1.86 -23.28 -5.68
CA GLY A 126 -0.79 -23.76 -6.56
C GLY A 126 0.15 -24.73 -5.85
N ALA A 127 0.64 -24.36 -4.66
CA ALA A 127 1.49 -25.24 -3.85
C ALA A 127 0.78 -26.55 -3.48
N GLY A 128 -0.50 -26.47 -3.08
CA GLY A 128 -1.33 -27.64 -2.76
C GLY A 128 -1.47 -28.59 -3.95
N VAL A 129 -1.72 -28.07 -5.16
CA VAL A 129 -1.80 -28.87 -6.38
C VAL A 129 -0.47 -29.56 -6.69
N VAL A 130 0.66 -28.84 -6.61
CA VAL A 130 1.99 -29.40 -6.85
C VAL A 130 2.31 -30.52 -5.85
N ILE A 131 2.09 -30.27 -4.55
CA ILE A 131 2.31 -31.27 -3.50
C ILE A 131 1.41 -32.49 -3.73
N PHE A 132 0.14 -32.28 -4.07
CA PHE A 132 -0.80 -33.35 -4.36
C PHE A 132 -0.35 -34.22 -5.55
N VAL A 133 0.08 -33.61 -6.65
CA VAL A 133 0.59 -34.31 -7.83
C VAL A 133 1.85 -35.12 -7.49
N ILE A 134 2.82 -34.51 -6.80
CA ILE A 134 4.05 -35.19 -6.36
C ILE A 134 3.73 -36.37 -5.43
N ALA A 135 2.84 -36.19 -4.46
CA ALA A 135 2.42 -37.24 -3.54
C ALA A 135 1.73 -38.40 -4.28
N ARG A 136 0.87 -38.08 -5.26
CA ARG A 136 0.18 -39.07 -6.10
C ARG A 136 1.15 -39.85 -6.98
N TRP A 137 2.18 -39.20 -7.52
CA TRP A 137 3.22 -39.84 -8.32
C TRP A 137 4.12 -40.74 -7.47
N ARG A 138 4.61 -40.26 -6.32
CA ARG A 138 5.40 -41.09 -5.39
C ARG A 138 4.66 -42.34 -4.94
N LYS A 139 3.36 -42.25 -4.62
CA LYS A 139 2.55 -43.42 -4.25
C LYS A 139 2.39 -44.43 -5.39
N ARG A 140 2.40 -44.00 -6.65
CA ARG A 140 2.40 -44.91 -7.81
C ARG A 140 3.77 -45.55 -8.04
N THR A 141 4.87 -44.83 -7.82
CA THR A 141 6.22 -45.40 -7.96
C THR A 141 6.52 -46.42 -6.85
N VAL A 142 6.01 -46.24 -5.63
CA VAL A 142 6.15 -47.24 -4.54
C VAL A 142 5.35 -48.53 -4.82
N GLN A 143 4.33 -48.46 -5.67
CA GLN A 143 3.57 -49.64 -6.13
C GLN A 143 4.24 -50.35 -7.33
N LEU A 144 5.27 -49.75 -7.94
CA LEU A 144 6.22 -50.48 -8.78
C LEU A 144 7.20 -51.15 -7.82
N THR A 145 6.80 -52.33 -7.37
CA THR A 145 7.53 -53.41 -6.69
C THR A 145 9.00 -53.09 -6.34
N PRO A 146 9.46 -53.25 -5.09
CA PRO A 146 10.87 -53.48 -4.86
C PRO A 146 11.22 -54.73 -5.66
N SER A 147 11.90 -54.56 -6.79
CA SER A 147 12.56 -55.68 -7.43
C SER A 147 13.44 -56.27 -6.34
N SER A 148 13.01 -57.41 -5.81
CA SER A 148 13.78 -58.19 -4.88
C SER A 148 15.20 -58.20 -5.42
N ALA A 149 16.15 -57.77 -4.60
CA ALA A 149 17.57 -58.02 -4.83
C ALA A 149 17.85 -59.53 -4.71
N THR A 150 17.16 -60.33 -5.52
CA THR A 150 17.34 -61.76 -5.74
C THR A 150 17.79 -62.02 -7.18
N GLY A 151 18.02 -60.96 -7.96
CA GLY A 151 18.47 -61.03 -9.35
C GLY A 151 19.95 -60.79 -9.56
N ALA A 152 20.82 -61.07 -8.58
CA ALA A 152 22.18 -61.43 -8.99
C ALA A 152 22.04 -62.77 -9.72
N PRO A 153 22.39 -62.88 -11.01
CA PRO A 153 22.35 -64.18 -11.68
C PRO A 153 23.23 -65.11 -10.87
N VAL A 154 22.64 -66.10 -10.20
CA VAL A 154 23.38 -67.14 -9.51
C VAL A 154 24.06 -67.95 -10.61
N ILE A 155 25.26 -67.54 -10.99
CA ILE A 155 26.04 -68.23 -12.01
C ILE A 155 26.35 -69.61 -11.45
N SER A 156 25.86 -70.64 -12.14
CA SER A 156 26.14 -72.02 -11.73
C SER A 156 27.67 -72.22 -11.70
N PRO A 157 28.20 -72.98 -10.73
CA PRO A 157 29.64 -73.23 -10.66
C PRO A 157 30.17 -73.86 -11.94
N GLU A 158 29.33 -74.59 -12.66
CA GLU A 158 29.60 -75.19 -13.97
C GLU A 158 29.78 -74.16 -15.10
N LEU A 159 28.96 -73.11 -15.14
CA LEU A 159 29.12 -72.02 -16.11
C LEU A 159 30.39 -71.22 -15.86
N LEU A 160 30.73 -70.99 -14.59
CA LEU A 160 31.95 -70.28 -14.21
C LEU A 160 33.20 -71.07 -14.61
N GLU A 161 33.17 -72.39 -14.44
CA GLU A 161 34.29 -73.26 -14.81
C GLU A 161 34.47 -73.36 -16.34
N ARG A 162 33.36 -73.43 -17.10
CA ARG A 162 33.41 -73.39 -18.57
C ARG A 162 34.00 -72.07 -19.07
N ALA A 163 33.65 -70.94 -18.47
CA ALA A 163 34.20 -69.63 -18.82
C ALA A 163 35.71 -69.56 -18.54
N ARG A 164 36.19 -70.08 -17.41
CA ARG A 164 37.63 -70.15 -17.09
C ARG A 164 38.41 -71.02 -18.08
N ALA A 165 37.87 -72.17 -18.46
CA ALA A 165 38.48 -73.07 -19.43
C ALA A 165 38.54 -72.48 -20.86
N GLN A 166 37.63 -71.55 -21.20
CA GLN A 166 37.70 -70.80 -22.46
C GLN A 166 38.85 -69.79 -22.43
N VAL A 167 38.96 -69.00 -21.36
CA VAL A 167 40.04 -68.02 -21.20
C VAL A 167 41.42 -68.67 -21.23
N SER A 168 41.61 -69.81 -20.56
CA SER A 168 42.91 -70.50 -20.54
C SER A 168 43.34 -71.01 -21.92
N ARG A 169 42.39 -71.38 -22.79
CA ARG A 169 42.69 -71.79 -24.17
C ARG A 169 43.09 -70.61 -25.02
N GLU A 170 42.38 -69.48 -24.92
CA GLU A 170 42.72 -68.25 -25.65
C GLU A 170 44.07 -67.66 -25.24
N THR A 171 44.55 -67.89 -24.01
CA THR A 171 45.87 -67.42 -23.56
C THR A 171 47.04 -68.32 -23.98
N GLN A 172 46.76 -69.49 -24.55
CA GLN A 172 47.78 -70.47 -24.92
C GLN A 172 48.07 -70.49 -26.44
N ASP A 173 47.23 -69.82 -27.23
CA ASP A 173 47.46 -69.43 -28.62
C ASP A 173 48.22 -68.08 -28.70
#